data_AF-Q3LBI2-F1
#
_entry.id   AF-Q3LBI2-F1
#
_cell.length_a   1.000
_cell.length_b   1.000
_cell.length_c   1.000
_cell.angle_alpha   90.00
_cell.angle_beta   90.00
_cell.angle_gamma   90.00
#
_symmetry.space_group_name_H-M   'P 1'
#
loop_
_entity.id
_entity.type
_entity.pdbx_description
1 polymer ?
#
loop_
_entity_poly.entity_id
_entity_poly.type
_entity_poly.pdbx_seq_one_letter_code
_entity_poly.pdbx_strand_id
1 'polypeptide(L)'
;TLSGTTDNLQTYMQNLKNDPRFNDIVFKIDAAKKRLFPRLSVKVKKEIVNLNLNFPLDLQKDEGTYLKPEEFKKMMQDENTLVLDARNDYEYNLGHFRNAYNPNIKHFRDLPEWVEKNAELLKNKKILTYC
;
A
#
# COMPACT_ATOMS: atom_id res chain seq x y z
N THR A 1 7.81 -7.21 6.69
CA THR A 1 6.90 -8.08 7.46
C THR A 1 7.63 -9.32 7.93
N LEU A 2 7.38 -9.77 9.15
CA LEU A 2 7.92 -11.01 9.71
C LEU A 2 6.90 -11.62 10.69
N SER A 3 7.11 -12.87 11.11
CA SER A 3 6.26 -13.58 12.07
C SER A 3 7.13 -14.31 13.08
N GLY A 4 6.72 -14.38 14.34
CA GLY A 4 7.46 -15.04 15.41
C GLY A 4 6.58 -15.22 16.66
N THR A 5 7.16 -15.75 17.73
CA THR A 5 6.53 -15.74 19.06
C THR A 5 6.38 -14.31 19.56
N THR A 6 5.42 -14.05 20.43
CA THR A 6 5.18 -12.73 21.02
C THR A 6 6.45 -12.13 21.61
N ASP A 7 7.20 -12.89 22.42
CA ASP A 7 8.41 -12.41 23.09
C ASP A 7 9.51 -12.01 22.11
N ASN A 8 9.72 -12.82 21.07
CA ASN A 8 10.70 -12.51 20.02
C ASN A 8 10.29 -11.27 19.22
N LEU A 9 8.99 -11.12 18.92
CA LEU A 9 8.48 -9.95 18.22
C LEU A 9 8.60 -8.68 19.08
N GLN A 10 8.29 -8.76 20.37
CA GLN A 10 8.46 -7.64 21.31
C GLN A 10 9.92 -7.20 21.39
N THR A 11 10.84 -8.15 21.53
CA THR A 11 12.28 -7.89 21.53
C THR A 11 12.72 -7.20 20.23
N TYR A 12 12.27 -7.71 19.08
CA TYR A 12 12.56 -7.09 17.78
C TYR A 12 12.01 -5.66 17.68
N MET A 13 10.76 -5.44 18.08
CA MET A 13 10.10 -4.13 18.02
C MET A 13 10.79 -3.11 18.93
N GLN A 14 11.18 -3.50 20.15
CA GLN A 14 11.93 -2.65 21.08
C GLN A 14 13.31 -2.30 20.50
N ASN A 15 14.06 -3.31 20.03
CA ASN A 15 15.38 -3.08 19.45
C ASN A 15 15.33 -2.14 18.24
N LEU A 16 14.30 -2.23 17.39
CA LEU A 16 14.14 -1.33 16.26
C LEU A 16 13.82 0.10 16.70
N LYS A 17 12.95 0.26 17.70
CA LYS A 17 12.59 1.58 18.24
C LYS A 17 13.71 2.29 18.99
N ASN A 18 14.71 1.54 19.49
CA ASN A 18 15.90 2.12 20.10
C ASN A 18 16.77 2.89 19.09
N ASP A 19 16.60 2.66 17.79
CA ASP A 19 17.19 3.51 16.76
C ASP A 19 16.33 4.78 16.59
N PRO A 20 16.90 6.00 16.80
CA PRO A 20 16.14 7.24 16.69
C PRO A 20 15.44 7.43 15.33
N ARG A 21 15.95 6.81 14.27
CA ARG A 21 15.38 6.87 12.92
C ARG A 21 14.08 6.07 12.77
N PHE A 22 13.80 5.17 13.70
CA PHE A 22 12.64 4.26 13.67
C PHE A 22 11.81 4.32 14.96
N ASN A 23 12.06 5.30 15.84
CA ASN A 23 11.39 5.37 17.14
C ASN A 23 9.86 5.52 17.02
N ASP A 24 9.40 6.21 15.98
CA ASP A 24 7.99 6.45 15.65
C ASP A 24 7.37 5.35 14.76
N ILE A 25 8.10 4.28 14.44
CA ILE A 25 7.60 3.23 13.56
C ILE A 25 6.34 2.56 14.15
N VAL A 26 5.31 2.44 13.32
CA VAL A 26 4.06 1.79 13.66
C VAL A 26 4.09 0.34 13.20
N PHE A 27 3.92 -0.59 14.15
CA PHE A 27 3.77 -2.00 13.86
C PHE A 27 2.29 -2.36 13.79
N LYS A 28 1.83 -2.85 12.63
CA LYS A 28 0.54 -3.52 12.47
C LYS A 28 0.73 -4.99 12.80
N ILE A 29 -0.04 -5.51 13.75
CA ILE A 29 0.15 -6.86 14.33
C ILE A 29 -1.13 -7.66 14.16
N ASP A 30 -1.01 -8.84 13.54
CA ASP A 30 -2.10 -9.80 13.36
C ASP A 30 -1.71 -11.17 13.92
N ALA A 31 -2.70 -11.87 14.51
CA ALA A 31 -2.49 -13.21 15.03
C ALA A 31 -2.43 -14.24 13.89
N ALA A 32 -1.46 -15.16 13.95
CA ALA A 32 -1.34 -16.27 13.01
C ALA A 32 -1.16 -17.58 13.76
N LYS A 33 -1.84 -18.64 13.32
CA LYS A 33 -1.76 -19.98 13.95
C LYS A 33 -0.48 -20.74 13.60
N LYS A 34 0.26 -20.28 12.59
CA LYS A 34 1.48 -20.91 12.11
C LYS A 34 2.51 -19.86 11.73
N ARG A 35 3.77 -20.27 11.67
CA ARG A 35 4.85 -19.46 11.10
C ARG A 35 4.55 -19.20 9.62
N LEU A 36 4.42 -17.92 9.26
CA LEU A 36 4.07 -17.51 7.89
C LEU A 36 5.30 -17.31 7.01
N PHE A 37 6.44 -16.92 7.60
CA PHE A 37 7.67 -16.63 6.86
C PHE A 37 8.76 -17.68 7.13
N PRO A 38 9.36 -18.30 6.10
CA PRO A 38 10.31 -19.39 6.27
C PRO A 38 11.63 -18.93 6.91
N ARG A 39 12.08 -17.71 6.61
CA ARG A 39 13.32 -17.13 7.13
C ARG A 39 13.27 -15.61 7.14
N LEU A 40 14.16 -14.99 7.92
CA LEU A 40 14.43 -13.57 7.81
C LEU A 40 15.18 -13.28 6.51
N SER A 41 14.75 -12.23 5.80
CA SER A 41 15.45 -11.73 4.60
C SER A 41 15.47 -10.22 4.66
N VAL A 42 16.66 -9.64 4.74
CA VAL A 42 16.88 -8.20 4.62
C VAL A 42 17.45 -7.93 3.23
N LYS A 43 16.88 -6.96 2.51
CA LYS A 43 17.29 -6.62 1.15
C LYS A 43 17.50 -5.12 1.07
N VAL A 44 18.64 -4.71 0.52
CA VAL A 44 18.88 -3.31 0.15
C VAL A 44 18.32 -3.11 -1.26
N LYS A 45 17.46 -2.10 -1.41
CA LYS A 45 16.80 -1.74 -2.66
C LYS A 45 16.87 -0.22 -2.84
N LYS A 46 16.85 0.22 -4.09
CA LYS A 46 16.75 1.65 -4.43
C LYS A 46 15.42 2.24 -3.94
N GLU A 47 14.35 1.47 -4.08
CA GLU A 47 13.01 1.80 -3.60
C GLU A 47 12.48 0.65 -2.72
N ILE A 48 11.87 0.99 -1.59
CA ILE A 48 11.25 0.00 -0.69
C ILE A 48 10.02 -0.67 -1.33
N VAL A 49 9.31 0.07 -2.17
CA VAL A 49 8.23 -0.37 -3.05
C VAL A 49 8.50 0.27 -4.40
N ASN A 50 8.70 -0.55 -5.43
CA ASN A 50 9.20 -0.09 -6.72
C ASN A 50 8.06 0.40 -7.61
N LEU A 51 7.98 1.72 -7.82
CA LEU A 51 7.09 2.36 -8.80
C LEU A 51 7.80 2.65 -10.12
N ASN A 52 9.14 2.66 -10.14
CA ASN A 52 9.95 2.94 -11.32
C ASN A 52 9.57 4.28 -11.99
N LEU A 53 9.37 5.31 -11.17
CA LEU A 53 9.10 6.66 -11.66
C LEU A 53 10.35 7.26 -12.31
N ASN A 54 10.14 7.94 -13.45
CA ASN A 54 11.20 8.63 -14.17
C ASN A 54 11.49 10.04 -13.61
N PHE A 55 10.84 10.41 -12.50
CA PHE A 55 10.97 11.70 -11.83
C PHE A 55 11.06 11.50 -10.32
N PRO A 56 11.68 12.44 -9.58
CA PRO A 56 11.74 12.35 -8.13
C PRO A 56 10.35 12.53 -7.51
N LEU A 57 10.01 11.69 -6.54
CA LEU A 57 8.79 11.78 -5.75
C LEU A 57 9.16 12.25 -4.33
N ASP A 58 8.64 13.39 -3.89
CA ASP A 58 8.81 13.89 -2.53
C ASP A 58 7.57 13.52 -1.72
N LEU A 59 7.62 12.39 -1.02
CA LEU A 59 6.46 11.87 -0.26
C LEU A 59 5.93 12.82 0.82
N GLN A 60 6.69 13.86 1.23
CA GLN A 60 6.17 14.86 2.18
C GLN A 60 5.38 15.98 1.51
N LYS A 61 5.57 16.19 0.20
CA LYS A 61 4.91 17.25 -0.56
C LYS A 61 3.86 16.72 -1.52
N ASP A 62 4.10 15.52 -2.04
CA ASP A 62 3.28 14.84 -3.04
C ASP A 62 2.33 13.81 -2.39
N GLU A 63 2.06 13.92 -1.08
CA GLU A 63 1.12 13.03 -0.41
C GLU A 63 -0.34 13.32 -0.80
N GLY A 64 -1.11 12.25 -0.94
CA GLY A 64 -2.55 12.36 -1.07
C GLY A 64 -3.23 12.60 0.28
N THR A 65 -4.55 12.79 0.25
CA THR A 65 -5.34 12.88 1.49
C THR A 65 -5.55 11.48 2.08
N TYR A 66 -5.02 11.25 3.28
CA TYR A 66 -5.32 10.04 4.05
C TYR A 66 -6.72 10.08 4.63
N LEU A 67 -7.49 9.02 4.40
CA LEU A 67 -8.85 8.87 4.91
C LEU A 67 -8.92 7.78 5.98
N LYS A 68 -9.69 8.05 7.03
CA LYS A 68 -10.11 7.01 7.98
C LYS A 68 -11.06 6.03 7.27
N PRO A 69 -11.22 4.78 7.79
CA PRO A 69 -12.10 3.80 7.17
C PRO A 69 -13.54 4.26 6.91
N GLU A 70 -14.11 5.06 7.83
CA GLU A 70 -15.47 5.61 7.68
C GLU A 70 -15.56 6.64 6.55
N GLU A 71 -14.56 7.51 6.43
CA GLU A 71 -14.46 8.52 5.38
C GLU A 71 -14.23 7.86 4.02
N PHE A 72 -13.37 6.84 3.98
CA PHE A 72 -13.14 6.01 2.80
C PHE A 72 -14.46 5.39 2.32
N LYS A 73 -15.19 4.72 3.22
CA LYS A 73 -16.50 4.12 2.90
C LYS A 73 -17.51 5.15 2.40
N LYS A 74 -17.55 6.35 3.00
CA LYS A 74 -18.43 7.43 2.56
C LYS A 74 -18.06 7.90 1.15
N MET A 75 -16.77 8.09 0.88
CA MET A 75 -16.31 8.58 -0.42
C MET A 75 -16.50 7.54 -1.53
N MET A 76 -16.39 6.25 -1.22
CA MET A 76 -16.74 5.17 -2.16
C MET A 76 -18.19 5.21 -2.65
N GLN A 77 -19.11 5.87 -1.91
CA GLN A 77 -20.52 5.97 -2.27
C GLN A 77 -20.83 7.21 -3.15
N ASP A 78 -19.87 8.11 -3.33
CA ASP A 78 -20.02 9.30 -4.17
C ASP A 78 -19.88 8.90 -5.66
N GLU A 79 -20.89 9.22 -6.47
CA GLU A 79 -20.94 8.88 -7.90
C GLU A 79 -19.81 9.54 -8.71
N ASN A 80 -19.25 10.65 -8.21
CA ASN A 80 -18.10 11.30 -8.85
C ASN A 80 -16.74 10.76 -8.35
N THR A 81 -16.75 9.71 -7.53
CA THR A 81 -15.53 9.03 -7.07
C THR A 81 -15.24 7.81 -7.93
N LEU A 82 -14.01 7.74 -8.42
CA LEU A 82 -13.45 6.52 -8.99
C LEU A 82 -12.60 5.84 -7.93
N VAL A 83 -13.01 4.64 -7.53
CA VAL A 83 -12.22 3.79 -6.64
C VAL A 83 -11.22 3.02 -7.50
N LEU A 84 -9.92 3.23 -7.31
CA LEU A 84 -8.85 2.58 -8.07
C LEU A 84 -8.14 1.56 -7.18
N ASP A 85 -8.15 0.29 -7.59
CA ASP A 85 -7.36 -0.75 -6.95
C ASP A 85 -5.92 -0.67 -7.46
N ALA A 86 -4.98 -0.27 -6.60
CA ALA A 86 -3.59 -0.09 -6.99
C ALA A 86 -2.75 -1.38 -6.85
N ARG A 87 -3.39 -2.52 -6.55
CA ARG A 87 -2.73 -3.83 -6.41
C ARG A 87 -2.59 -4.54 -7.75
N ASN A 88 -1.94 -5.72 -7.74
CA ASN A 88 -1.87 -6.56 -8.93
C ASN A 88 -3.19 -7.30 -9.22
N ASP A 89 -3.27 -7.84 -10.44
CA ASP A 89 -4.37 -8.65 -10.96
C ASP A 89 -4.77 -9.82 -10.04
N TYR A 90 -3.81 -10.53 -9.46
CA TYR A 90 -4.06 -11.63 -8.55
C TYR A 90 -4.80 -11.18 -7.27
N GLU A 91 -4.34 -10.10 -6.64
CA GLU A 91 -4.95 -9.55 -5.42
C GLU A 91 -6.36 -9.02 -5.66
N TYR A 92 -6.58 -8.37 -6.82
CA TYR A 92 -7.92 -7.92 -7.22
C TYR A 92 -8.89 -9.11 -7.38
N ASN A 93 -8.44 -10.18 -8.05
CA ASN A 93 -9.26 -11.36 -8.32
C ASN A 93 -9.63 -12.15 -7.05
N LEU A 94 -8.78 -12.12 -6.02
CA LEU A 94 -9.10 -12.72 -4.72
C LEU A 94 -10.21 -11.99 -3.97
N GLY A 95 -10.31 -10.67 -4.17
CA GLY A 95 -11.34 -9.83 -3.55
C GLY A 95 -10.97 -8.36 -3.67
N HIS A 96 -11.97 -7.53 -3.93
CA HIS A 96 -11.83 -6.09 -4.15
C HIS A 96 -13.07 -5.37 -3.64
N PHE A 97 -12.96 -4.05 -3.46
CA PHE A 97 -14.11 -3.24 -3.15
C PHE A 97 -15.08 -3.21 -4.33
N ARG A 98 -16.38 -3.22 -4.04
CA ARG A 98 -17.41 -3.15 -5.07
C ARG A 98 -17.20 -1.91 -5.95
N ASN A 99 -17.29 -2.09 -7.27
CA ASN A 99 -17.07 -1.05 -8.29
C ASN A 99 -15.65 -0.47 -8.33
N ALA A 100 -14.67 -1.09 -7.66
CA ALA A 100 -13.27 -0.71 -7.83
C ALA A 100 -12.84 -0.95 -9.28
N TYR A 101 -12.13 0.01 -9.84
CA TYR A 101 -11.53 -0.09 -11.15
C TYR A 101 -10.26 -0.95 -11.05
N ASN A 102 -10.18 -1.98 -11.89
CA ASN A 102 -8.99 -2.82 -12.01
C ASN A 102 -8.09 -2.29 -13.13
N PRO A 103 -6.87 -1.79 -12.82
CA PRO A 103 -5.92 -1.39 -13.85
C PRO A 103 -5.32 -2.60 -14.61
N ASN A 104 -5.57 -3.82 -14.14
CA ASN A 104 -5.11 -5.08 -14.73
C ASN A 104 -3.58 -5.14 -14.89
N ILE A 105 -2.87 -4.66 -13.87
CA ILE A 105 -1.40 -4.64 -13.81
C ILE A 105 -0.86 -5.90 -13.14
N LYS A 106 0.29 -6.38 -13.61
CA LYS A 106 0.99 -7.53 -13.00
C LYS A 106 1.95 -7.08 -11.92
N HIS A 107 2.53 -5.89 -12.07
CA HIS A 107 3.45 -5.31 -11.12
C HIS A 107 3.06 -3.87 -10.80
N PHE A 108 3.31 -3.46 -9.55
CA PHE A 108 3.00 -2.10 -9.10
C PHE A 108 3.71 -1.01 -9.92
N ARG A 109 4.92 -1.28 -10.41
CA ARG A 109 5.67 -0.42 -11.33
C ARG A 109 4.99 -0.16 -12.69
N ASP A 110 3.97 -0.94 -13.04
CA ASP A 110 3.22 -0.77 -14.29
C ASP A 110 2.05 0.23 -14.09
N LEU A 111 1.73 0.60 -12.84
CA LEU A 111 0.65 1.52 -12.50
C LEU A 111 0.84 2.93 -13.09
N PRO A 112 2.03 3.57 -13.06
CA PRO A 112 2.21 4.91 -13.62
C PRO A 112 1.87 4.97 -15.11
N GLU A 113 2.34 4.00 -15.90
CA GLU A 113 2.03 3.91 -17.33
C GLU A 113 0.53 3.72 -17.57
N TRP A 114 -0.13 2.93 -16.73
CA TRP A 114 -1.59 2.76 -16.79
C TRP A 114 -2.32 4.08 -16.50
N VAL A 115 -1.91 4.83 -15.47
CA VAL A 115 -2.49 6.13 -15.11
C VAL A 115 -2.35 7.12 -16.27
N GLU A 116 -1.18 7.20 -16.90
CA GLU A 116 -0.93 8.09 -18.04
C GLU A 116 -1.86 7.76 -19.23
N LYS A 117 -1.96 6.48 -19.59
CA LYS A 117 -2.83 6.03 -20.70
C LYS A 117 -4.31 6.23 -20.43
N ASN A 118 -4.71 6.30 -19.16
CA ASN A 118 -6.11 6.44 -18.73
C ASN A 118 -6.39 7.81 -18.09
N ALA A 119 -5.54 8.82 -18.33
CA ALA A 119 -5.67 10.12 -17.67
C ALA A 119 -7.05 10.76 -17.88
N GLU A 120 -7.64 10.61 -19.07
CA GLU A 120 -8.98 11.13 -19.36
C GLU A 120 -10.10 10.42 -18.58
N LEU A 121 -9.92 9.15 -18.21
CA LEU A 121 -10.86 8.43 -17.32
C LEU A 121 -10.84 9.01 -15.90
N LEU A 122 -9.66 9.46 -15.46
CA LEU A 122 -9.41 9.96 -14.11
C LEU A 122 -9.75 11.46 -13.97
N LYS A 123 -9.75 12.19 -15.08
CA LYS A 123 -9.96 13.63 -15.13
C LYS A 123 -11.31 14.02 -14.54
N ASN A 124 -11.32 15.10 -13.76
CA ASN A 124 -12.50 15.68 -13.10
C ASN A 124 -13.22 14.75 -12.11
N LYS A 125 -12.65 13.59 -11.76
CA LYS A 125 -13.15 12.68 -10.73
C LYS A 125 -12.34 12.79 -9.45
N LYS A 126 -12.95 12.43 -8.33
CA LYS A 126 -12.20 12.16 -7.10
C LYS A 126 -11.60 10.76 -7.23
N ILE A 127 -10.28 10.64 -7.10
CA ILE A 127 -9.62 9.35 -7.18
C ILE A 127 -9.39 8.81 -5.78
N LEU A 128 -10.00 7.67 -5.48
CA LEU A 128 -9.84 6.98 -4.21
C LEU A 128 -9.02 5.72 -4.42
N THR A 129 -7.77 5.70 -3.97
CA THR A 129 -6.87 4.57 -4.13
C THR A 129 -6.80 3.72 -2.87
N TYR A 130 -6.55 2.42 -3.05
CA TYR A 130 -6.19 1.50 -1.97
C TYR A 130 -5.21 0.44 -2.48
N CYS A 131 -4.52 -0.20 -1.53
CA CYS A 131 -3.63 -1.32 -1.75
C CYS A 131 -3.84 -2.43 -0.72
#